data_AF-A0A7C3QC27-F1
#
_entry.id   AF-A0A7C3QC27-F1
#
_cell.length_a   1.000
_cell.length_b   1.000
_cell.length_c   1.000
_cell.angle_alpha   90.00
_cell.angle_beta   90.00
_cell.angle_gamma   90.00
#
_symmetry.space_group_name_H-M   'P 1'
#
loop_
_entity.id
_entity.type
_entity.pdbx_description
1 polymer ?
#
loop_
_entity_poly.entity_id
_entity_poly.type
_entity_poly.pdbx_seq_one_letter_code
_entity_poly.pdbx_strand_id
1 'polypeptide(L)'
;MHLRSITIVAVFLCLTALGSARAGMNMDMKMGGKQIMLPMTEVSGVRAMAHIKDIKAAMAKMGMTATHHFMVMFTDLKSGEQLTDGMAAVKITNPAGKTSRPVMLMAMRGIFGSDITMNKPGIYKLSVGTRLNDGQKRVFHFSYTVR
;
A
#
# COMPACT_ATOMS: atom_id res chain seq x y z
N MET A 1 48.85 -39.20 -37.53
CA MET A 1 48.00 -38.23 -36.79
C MET A 1 46.77 -38.96 -36.32
N HIS A 2 46.62 -39.11 -35.01
CA HIS A 2 45.60 -39.96 -34.37
C HIS A 2 44.25 -39.25 -34.20
N LEU A 3 43.23 -40.05 -34.46
CA LEU A 3 41.82 -39.93 -34.13
C LEU A 3 41.59 -39.56 -32.64
N ARG A 4 40.54 -38.78 -32.35
CA ARG A 4 39.70 -38.97 -31.13
C ARG A 4 38.38 -38.21 -31.22
N SER A 5 37.32 -38.98 -31.40
CA SER A 5 35.91 -38.63 -31.27
C SER A 5 35.60 -38.16 -29.84
N ILE A 6 34.79 -37.12 -29.70
CA ILE A 6 34.25 -36.65 -28.41
C ILE A 6 32.74 -36.90 -28.43
N THR A 7 32.32 -37.89 -27.66
CA THR A 7 30.93 -38.19 -27.31
C THR A 7 30.55 -37.31 -26.11
N ILE A 8 29.53 -36.46 -26.23
CA ILE A 8 28.91 -35.78 -25.08
C ILE A 8 27.50 -36.33 -24.91
N VAL A 9 27.33 -37.11 -23.85
CA VAL A 9 26.04 -37.58 -23.34
C VAL A 9 25.46 -36.47 -22.48
N ALA A 10 24.39 -35.83 -22.94
CA ALA A 10 23.64 -34.87 -22.13
C ALA A 10 22.59 -35.60 -21.29
N VAL A 11 22.86 -35.71 -19.99
CA VAL A 11 21.93 -36.22 -18.97
C VAL A 11 20.95 -35.09 -18.63
N PHE A 12 19.69 -35.23 -19.07
CA PHE A 12 18.61 -34.31 -18.71
C PHE A 12 17.98 -34.79 -17.39
N LEU A 13 18.38 -34.13 -16.31
CA LEU A 13 17.87 -34.37 -14.96
C LEU A 13 16.47 -33.75 -14.83
N CYS A 14 15.44 -34.61 -14.76
CA CYS A 14 14.05 -34.23 -14.55
C CYS A 14 13.86 -33.76 -13.09
N LEU A 15 13.74 -32.45 -12.90
CA LEU A 15 13.48 -31.81 -11.62
C LEU A 15 11.97 -31.82 -11.36
N THR A 16 11.49 -32.79 -10.58
CA THR A 16 10.10 -32.79 -10.09
C THR A 16 9.95 -31.79 -8.95
N ALA A 17 9.25 -30.69 -9.24
CA ALA A 17 8.89 -29.69 -8.24
C ALA A 17 7.89 -30.28 -7.23
N LEU A 18 8.27 -30.29 -5.95
CA LEU A 18 7.39 -30.49 -4.80
C LEU A 18 6.33 -29.38 -4.77
N GLY A 19 5.09 -29.72 -5.08
CA GLY A 19 3.94 -28.86 -4.81
C GLY A 19 3.62 -28.83 -3.32
N SER A 20 4.11 -27.81 -2.60
CA SER A 20 3.57 -27.47 -1.28
C SER A 20 2.30 -26.65 -1.45
N ALA A 21 1.14 -27.32 -1.36
CA ALA A 21 -0.14 -26.66 -1.14
C ALA A 21 -0.15 -26.08 0.28
N ARG A 22 0.28 -24.83 0.43
CA ARG A 22 0.13 -24.08 1.68
C ARG A 22 -1.32 -23.57 1.73
N ALA A 23 -2.12 -24.20 2.59
CA ALA A 23 -3.45 -23.77 2.94
C ALA A 23 -3.45 -22.29 3.33
N GLY A 24 -4.02 -21.44 2.46
CA GLY A 24 -4.27 -20.05 2.76
C GLY A 24 -5.42 -19.96 3.76
N MET A 25 -5.10 -19.69 5.02
CA MET A 25 -6.09 -19.23 6.01
C MET A 25 -6.62 -17.87 5.54
N ASN A 26 -7.79 -17.86 4.90
CA ASN A 26 -8.56 -16.65 4.62
C ASN A 26 -9.05 -16.07 5.96
N MET A 27 -8.24 -15.21 6.56
CA MET A 27 -8.68 -14.34 7.66
C MET A 27 -9.36 -13.11 7.05
N ASP A 28 -10.55 -13.31 6.48
CA ASP A 28 -11.47 -12.22 6.15
C ASP A 28 -12.09 -11.67 7.44
N MET A 29 -11.26 -10.98 8.23
CA MET A 29 -11.73 -10.13 9.32
C MET A 29 -12.48 -8.95 8.69
N LYS A 30 -13.80 -9.10 8.51
CA LYS A 30 -14.74 -8.00 8.24
C LYS A 30 -14.72 -7.04 9.44
N MET A 31 -13.69 -6.22 9.52
CA MET A 31 -13.63 -5.09 10.44
C MET A 31 -14.71 -4.11 9.95
N GLY A 32 -15.87 -4.11 10.61
CA GLY A 32 -16.92 -3.11 10.35
C GLY A 32 -16.37 -1.70 10.58
N GLY A 33 -16.67 -0.79 9.66
CA GLY A 33 -16.23 0.60 9.72
C GLY A 33 -16.76 1.36 8.52
N LYS A 34 -17.25 2.59 8.73
CA LYS A 34 -17.68 3.46 7.64
C LYS A 34 -16.45 3.84 6.83
N GLN A 35 -16.39 3.40 5.57
CA GLN A 35 -15.34 3.79 4.64
C GLN A 35 -15.77 5.08 3.94
N ILE A 36 -14.85 6.05 3.89
CA ILE A 36 -15.04 7.35 3.26
C ILE A 36 -13.97 7.49 2.18
N MET A 37 -14.40 7.82 0.96
CA MET A 37 -13.50 8.21 -0.12
C MET A 37 -13.24 9.71 -0.03
N LEU A 38 -11.97 10.12 -0.06
CA LEU A 38 -11.56 11.52 -0.12
C LEU A 38 -11.62 12.01 -1.58
N PRO A 39 -11.72 13.33 -1.80
CA PRO A 39 -11.55 13.91 -3.13
C PRO A 39 -10.24 13.41 -3.77
N MET A 40 -10.32 13.03 -5.04
CA MET A 40 -9.16 12.57 -5.81
C MET A 40 -8.23 13.75 -6.07
N THR A 41 -6.94 13.47 -6.21
CA THR A 41 -5.93 14.47 -6.57
C THR A 41 -5.04 13.92 -7.66
N GLU A 42 -4.59 14.79 -8.56
CA GLU A 42 -3.75 14.41 -9.70
C GLU A 42 -2.43 15.18 -9.64
N VAL A 43 -1.30 14.50 -9.81
CA VAL A 43 0.03 15.09 -9.79
C VAL A 43 0.90 14.38 -10.82
N SER A 44 1.47 15.14 -11.75
CA SER A 44 2.42 14.64 -12.77
C SER A 44 1.93 13.36 -13.47
N GLY A 45 0.71 13.42 -14.02
CA GLY A 45 0.10 12.33 -14.79
C GLY A 45 -0.42 11.15 -13.95
N VAL A 46 -0.37 11.22 -12.62
CA VAL A 46 -0.86 10.16 -11.74
C VAL A 46 -2.02 10.67 -10.90
N ARG A 47 -3.12 9.91 -10.88
CA ARG A 47 -4.26 10.14 -9.99
C ARG A 47 -4.11 9.33 -8.71
N ALA A 48 -4.34 9.96 -7.57
CA ALA A 48 -4.39 9.31 -6.27
C ALA A 48 -5.81 9.30 -5.71
N MET A 49 -6.27 8.12 -5.31
CA MET A 49 -7.58 7.88 -4.70
C MET A 49 -7.37 7.40 -3.26
N ALA A 50 -7.69 8.25 -2.29
CA ALA A 50 -7.51 7.93 -0.88
C ALA A 50 -8.83 7.53 -0.20
N HIS A 51 -8.80 6.44 0.55
CA HIS A 51 -9.91 5.96 1.37
C HIS A 51 -9.48 5.98 2.85
N ILE A 52 -10.42 6.33 3.71
CA ILE A 52 -10.27 6.28 5.16
C ILE A 52 -11.37 5.40 5.72
N LYS A 53 -11.01 4.45 6.57
CA LYS A 53 -11.95 3.60 7.29
C LYS A 53 -11.77 3.78 8.78
N ASP A 54 -12.85 4.05 9.50
CA ASP A 54 -12.82 4.04 10.96
C ASP A 54 -12.62 2.61 11.47
N ILE A 55 -11.56 2.39 12.25
CA ILE A 55 -11.25 1.12 12.92
C ILE A 55 -11.10 1.30 14.43
N LYS A 56 -11.39 2.49 14.97
CA LYS A 56 -11.10 2.88 16.35
C LYS A 56 -11.71 1.90 17.36
N ALA A 57 -12.98 1.54 17.17
CA ALA A 57 -13.67 0.62 18.08
C ALA A 57 -13.04 -0.77 18.07
N ALA A 58 -12.61 -1.26 16.91
CA ALA A 58 -11.99 -2.57 16.77
C ALA A 58 -10.55 -2.58 17.34
N MET A 59 -9.78 -1.52 17.10
CA MET A 59 -8.43 -1.35 17.65
C MET A 59 -8.43 -1.19 19.17
N ALA A 60 -9.39 -0.42 19.72
CA ALA A 60 -9.52 -0.22 21.16
C ALA A 60 -9.78 -1.52 21.92
N LYS A 61 -10.59 -2.43 21.35
CA LYS A 61 -10.84 -3.78 21.92
C LYS A 61 -9.56 -4.60 22.06
N MET A 62 -8.58 -4.35 21.20
CA MET A 62 -7.27 -5.01 21.20
C MET A 62 -6.19 -4.21 21.97
N GLY A 63 -6.56 -3.13 22.67
CA GLY A 63 -5.62 -2.26 23.38
C GLY A 63 -4.72 -1.41 22.47
N MET A 64 -5.06 -1.29 21.18
CA MET A 64 -4.29 -0.52 20.20
C MET A 64 -4.81 0.92 20.07
N THR A 65 -3.92 1.84 19.72
CA THR A 65 -4.22 3.29 19.63
C THR A 65 -4.56 3.77 18.22
N ALA A 66 -4.44 2.90 17.22
CA ALA A 66 -4.84 3.21 15.85
C ALA A 66 -6.34 3.48 15.77
N THR A 67 -6.72 4.43 14.92
CA THR A 67 -8.10 4.92 14.84
C THR A 67 -8.69 4.78 13.45
N HIS A 68 -7.84 4.86 12.43
CA HIS A 68 -8.26 4.83 11.04
C HIS A 68 -7.31 3.95 10.24
N HIS A 69 -7.87 3.18 9.32
CA HIS A 69 -7.10 2.54 8.26
C HIS A 69 -7.07 3.50 7.06
N PHE A 70 -5.88 4.01 6.73
CA PHE A 70 -5.67 4.86 5.57
C PHE A 70 -5.22 3.99 4.39
N MET A 71 -5.87 4.16 3.25
CA MET A 71 -5.56 3.47 2.00
C MET A 71 -5.44 4.48 0.87
N VAL A 72 -4.52 4.24 -0.06
CA VAL A 72 -4.37 5.03 -1.27
C VAL A 72 -4.02 4.14 -2.45
N MET A 73 -4.64 4.43 -3.59
CA MET A 73 -4.35 3.81 -4.88
C MET A 73 -3.85 4.87 -5.86
N PHE A 74 -2.95 4.48 -6.74
CA PHE A 74 -2.36 5.35 -7.76
C PHE A 74 -2.66 4.79 -9.15
N THR A 75 -3.11 5.65 -10.06
CA THR A 75 -3.43 5.29 -11.44
C THR A 75 -2.66 6.20 -12.38
N ASP A 76 -1.95 5.63 -13.34
CA ASP A 76 -1.36 6.39 -14.44
C ASP A 76 -2.46 6.87 -15.39
N LEU A 77 -2.53 8.17 -15.62
CA LEU A 77 -3.60 8.77 -16.44
C LEU A 77 -3.41 8.53 -17.94
N LYS A 78 -2.20 8.17 -18.38
CA LYS A 78 -1.90 7.94 -19.79
C LYS A 78 -2.29 6.52 -20.20
N SER A 79 -1.91 5.50 -19.42
CA SER A 79 -2.24 4.10 -19.70
C SER A 79 -3.55 3.65 -19.06
N GLY A 80 -4.01 4.32 -18.01
CA GLY A 80 -5.13 3.88 -17.17
C GLY A 80 -4.75 2.74 -16.21
N GLU A 81 -3.48 2.33 -16.19
CA GLU A 81 -3.00 1.22 -15.34
C GLU A 81 -2.78 1.67 -13.90
N GLN A 82 -2.99 0.75 -12.97
CA GLN A 82 -2.70 0.98 -11.57
C GLN A 82 -1.19 0.86 -11.30
N LEU A 83 -0.62 1.86 -10.63
CA LEU A 83 0.76 1.84 -10.16
C LEU A 83 0.79 1.14 -8.80
N THR A 84 1.10 -0.17 -8.81
CA THR A 84 0.93 -1.07 -7.66
C THR A 84 2.20 -1.33 -6.86
N ASP A 85 3.36 -0.89 -7.35
CA ASP A 85 4.68 -1.14 -6.76
C ASP A 85 5.46 0.17 -6.51
N GLY A 86 6.46 0.08 -5.64
CA GLY A 86 7.30 1.17 -5.17
C GLY A 86 7.06 1.53 -3.71
N MET A 87 7.37 2.77 -3.34
CA MET A 87 7.29 3.26 -1.98
C MET A 87 6.26 4.36 -1.84
N ALA A 88 5.45 4.29 -0.78
CA ALA A 88 4.57 5.37 -0.37
C ALA A 88 4.66 5.57 1.16
N ALA A 89 4.59 6.82 1.59
CA ALA A 89 4.55 7.18 3.00
C ALA A 89 3.65 8.39 3.22
N VAL A 90 2.93 8.41 4.34
CA VAL A 90 2.05 9.52 4.72
C VAL A 90 2.62 10.30 5.91
N LYS A 91 2.62 11.63 5.80
CA LYS A 91 2.76 12.55 6.93
C LYS A 91 1.39 13.10 7.30
N ILE A 92 1.12 13.19 8.59
CA ILE A 92 -0.17 13.63 9.11
C ILE A 92 0.06 14.91 9.90
N THR A 93 -0.58 16.00 9.47
CA THR A 93 -0.63 17.26 10.22
C THR A 93 -1.94 17.31 10.99
N ASN A 94 -1.86 17.40 12.31
CA ASN A 94 -3.04 17.43 13.17
C ASN A 94 -3.71 18.83 13.17
N PRO A 95 -4.91 18.96 13.79
CA PRO A 95 -5.62 20.24 13.84
C PRO A 95 -4.85 21.37 14.55
N ALA A 96 -3.89 21.03 15.41
CA ALA A 96 -3.01 21.99 16.08
C ALA A 96 -1.76 22.38 15.24
N GLY A 97 -1.66 21.90 13.99
CA GLY A 97 -0.54 22.19 13.09
C GLY A 97 0.71 21.34 13.32
N LYS A 98 0.69 20.35 14.22
CA LYS A 98 1.83 19.45 14.46
C LYS A 98 1.86 18.34 13.42
N THR A 99 3.00 18.21 12.73
CA THR A 99 3.23 17.18 11.72
C THR A 99 3.91 15.94 12.32
N SER A 100 3.40 14.75 11.98
CA SER A 100 3.97 13.47 12.39
C SER A 100 5.26 13.13 11.65
N ARG A 101 5.99 12.13 12.17
CA ARG A 101 6.97 11.41 11.34
C ARG A 101 6.23 10.70 10.17
N PRO A 102 6.91 10.42 9.05
CA PRO A 102 6.34 9.63 7.97
C PRO A 102 5.94 8.24 8.48
N VAL A 103 4.73 7.81 8.14
CA VAL A 103 4.25 6.45 8.32
C VAL A 103 4.35 5.75 6.96
N MET A 104 5.11 4.66 6.89
CA MET A 104 5.21 3.87 5.67
C MET A 104 3.87 3.21 5.37
N LEU A 105 3.47 3.24 4.09
CA LEU A 105 2.27 2.58 3.60
C LEU A 105 2.69 1.26 2.97
N MET A 106 2.13 0.18 3.47
CA MET A 106 2.42 -1.17 2.97
C MET A 106 1.61 -1.42 1.72
N ALA A 107 2.29 -1.86 0.65
CA ALA A 107 1.63 -2.28 -0.58
C ALA A 107 1.03 -3.67 -0.39
N MET A 108 -0.29 -3.78 -0.55
CA MET A 108 -1.02 -5.05 -0.51
C MET A 108 -2.05 -5.06 -1.63
N ARG A 109 -1.89 -5.99 -2.59
CA ARG A 109 -2.80 -6.14 -3.74
C ARG A 109 -3.04 -4.82 -4.51
N GLY A 110 -2.00 -4.02 -4.70
CA GLY A 110 -2.07 -2.75 -5.43
C GLY A 110 -2.62 -1.56 -4.64
N ILE A 111 -2.98 -1.75 -3.37
CA ILE A 111 -3.41 -0.69 -2.47
C ILE A 111 -2.29 -0.45 -1.45
N PHE A 112 -1.91 0.82 -1.26
CA PHE A 112 -0.96 1.22 -0.24
C PHE A 112 -1.74 1.61 1.01
N GLY A 113 -1.51 0.93 2.13
CA GLY A 113 -2.28 1.19 3.34
C GLY A 113 -1.50 1.06 4.64
N SER A 114 -1.99 1.74 5.67
CA SER A 114 -1.46 1.65 7.03
C SER A 114 -2.49 2.13 8.06
N ASP A 115 -2.36 1.63 9.28
CA ASP A 115 -3.16 2.07 10.41
C ASP A 115 -2.57 3.34 11.01
N ILE A 116 -3.41 4.38 11.17
CA ILE A 116 -3.00 5.71 11.62
C ILE A 116 -3.85 6.21 12.78
N THR A 117 -3.29 7.16 13.52
CA THR A 117 -3.93 7.77 14.70
C THR A 117 -4.33 9.21 14.42
N MET A 118 -5.64 9.47 14.42
CA MET A 118 -6.28 10.79 14.31
C MET A 118 -7.33 10.88 15.42
N ASN A 119 -6.87 11.07 16.65
CA ASN A 119 -7.66 10.94 17.88
C ASN A 119 -8.21 12.25 18.44
N LYS A 120 -7.99 13.38 17.75
CA LYS A 120 -8.55 14.68 18.11
C LYS A 120 -9.58 15.09 17.06
N PRO A 121 -10.67 15.77 17.44
CA PRO A 121 -11.58 16.35 16.47
C PRO A 121 -10.90 17.49 15.71
N GLY A 122 -11.29 17.70 14.46
CA GLY A 122 -10.81 18.79 13.60
C GLY A 122 -10.26 18.32 12.25
N ILE A 123 -9.67 19.27 11.52
CA ILE A 123 -9.13 19.04 10.18
C ILE A 123 -7.71 18.50 10.27
N TYR A 124 -7.50 17.35 9.63
CA TYR A 124 -6.18 16.75 9.40
C TYR A 124 -5.76 16.96 7.95
N LYS A 125 -4.48 17.29 7.74
CA LYS A 125 -3.86 17.31 6.41
C LYS A 125 -2.98 16.08 6.24
N LEU A 126 -3.18 15.35 5.16
CA LEU A 126 -2.44 14.13 4.82
C LEU A 126 -1.57 14.42 3.61
N SER A 127 -0.25 14.32 3.77
CA SER A 127 0.72 14.46 2.68
C SER A 127 1.32 13.10 2.36
N VAL A 128 0.95 12.54 1.21
CA VAL A 128 1.42 11.23 0.75
C VAL A 128 2.58 11.43 -0.22
N GLY A 129 3.80 11.13 0.24
CA GLY A 129 4.99 11.11 -0.61
C GLY A 129 5.18 9.74 -1.25
N THR A 130 5.51 9.70 -2.53
CA THR A 130 5.72 8.44 -3.26
C THR A 130 7.01 8.44 -4.07
N ARG A 131 7.51 7.24 -4.33
CA ARG A 131 8.43 6.89 -5.42
C ARG A 131 7.92 5.56 -5.98
N LEU A 132 7.08 5.64 -7.01
CA LEU A 132 6.43 4.47 -7.61
C LEU A 132 7.38 3.80 -8.63
N ASN A 133 6.92 2.72 -9.25
CA ASN A 133 7.67 1.97 -10.27
C ASN A 133 8.08 2.79 -11.51
N ASP A 134 7.49 3.97 -11.73
CA ASP A 134 7.93 4.93 -12.75
C ASP A 134 9.15 5.78 -12.33
N GLY A 135 9.66 5.57 -11.11
CA GLY A 135 10.85 6.23 -10.57
C GLY A 135 10.66 7.68 -10.15
N GLN A 136 9.50 8.30 -10.42
CA GLN A 136 9.25 9.71 -10.15
C GLN A 136 8.80 9.93 -8.70
N LYS A 137 9.34 10.98 -8.08
CA LYS A 137 8.91 11.41 -6.74
C LYS A 137 7.69 12.32 -6.84
N ARG A 138 6.62 12.01 -6.09
CA ARG A 138 5.41 12.83 -6.03
C ARG A 138 4.98 13.07 -4.60
N VAL A 139 4.21 14.14 -4.39
CA VAL A 139 3.52 14.41 -3.12
C VAL A 139 2.07 14.75 -3.42
N PHE A 140 1.16 13.97 -2.86
CA PHE A 140 -0.29 14.16 -2.95
C PHE A 140 -0.81 14.72 -1.62
N HIS A 141 -1.79 15.61 -1.69
CA HIS A 141 -2.36 16.27 -0.51
C HIS A 141 -3.85 15.93 -0.38
N PHE A 142 -4.25 15.52 0.81
CA PHE A 142 -5.64 15.27 1.16
C PHE A 142 -6.00 15.98 2.46
N SER A 143 -7.28 16.26 2.65
CA SER A 143 -7.83 16.76 3.92
C SER A 143 -8.93 15.84 4.41
N TYR A 144 -8.96 15.59 5.71
CA TYR A 144 -10.00 14.79 6.35
C TYR A 144 -10.42 15.44 7.67
N THR A 145 -11.72 15.50 7.92
CA THR A 145 -12.27 16.07 9.17
C THR A 145 -12.72 14.94 10.07
N VAL A 146 -12.07 14.83 11.24
CA VAL A 146 -12.56 13.99 12.33
C VAL A 146 -13.61 14.79 13.09
N ARG A 147 -14.80 14.21 13.26
CA ARG A 147 -15.90 14.80 14.05
C ARG A 147 -15.93 14.21 15.45
#